data_AF-A0A957HN24-F1
#
_entry.id   AF-A0A957HN24-F1
#
_cell.length_a   1.000
_cell.length_b   1.000
_cell.length_c   1.000
_cell.angle_alpha   90.00
_cell.angle_beta   90.00
_cell.angle_gamma   90.00
#
_symmetry.space_group_name_H-M   'P 1'
#
loop_
_entity.id
_entity.type
_entity.pdbx_description
1 polymer ?
#
loop_
_entity_poly.entity_id
_entity_poly.type
_entity_poly.pdbx_seq_one_letter_code
_entity_poly.pdbx_strand_id
1 'polypeptide(L)'
;LRKYRPEFDFDALVLSDQADVRSKVDVGRTAVSQKSDPLFVSKDMIAPIRLMVRPEFRSAITNFQTEFEAASAQIDILADYKLAHDLFQELESSYFLIKNDERRLPDDDAWDSISLNEPELHAKINELLNVIKRPTFTTDDTHWGQQLEKARDQIRLGVEELDVNQLQTGVRLIYRILSRQPARLNAQIVATAGMIRQDSIENAVNTILDGLLKSGIESNQVPDELKQGAQELVGMNERLNRLVQEHNGWQEIDDELRRVEASMDQNIHELEFTWFDLSLMLRDLIEPSSHEEWAAQLLKVVEAMDEVVAEDTAVKVNRQFRRLRSFVGRRFRQVDLELLSLLRDLQMVGESLDLLLRSLG
;
A
#
# COMPACT_ATOMS: atom_id res chain seq x y z
N LEU A 1 14.72 12.95 8.65
CA LEU A 1 13.78 12.92 9.80
C LEU A 1 14.45 12.69 11.18
N ARG A 2 15.79 12.60 11.29
CA ARG A 2 16.52 12.33 12.55
C ARG A 2 16.72 13.52 13.52
N LYS A 3 16.17 14.73 13.27
CA LYS A 3 16.54 15.96 14.01
C LYS A 3 15.43 16.63 14.84
N TYR A 4 14.24 16.04 14.94
CA TYR A 4 13.12 16.60 15.71
C TYR A 4 12.36 15.51 16.48
N ARG A 5 12.98 14.92 17.51
CA ARG A 5 12.26 14.06 18.46
C ARG A 5 12.52 14.54 19.90
N PRO A 6 11.49 14.55 20.77
CA PRO A 6 11.64 14.95 22.17
C PRO A 6 12.52 13.95 22.92
N GLU A 7 13.45 14.45 23.74
CA GLU A 7 14.21 13.66 24.70
C GLU A 7 13.26 13.23 25.84
N PHE A 8 13.09 11.92 26.01
CA PHE A 8 12.44 11.35 27.19
C PHE A 8 13.53 10.98 28.20
N ASP A 9 13.47 11.60 29.37
CA ASP A 9 14.34 11.31 30.51
C ASP A 9 13.73 10.15 31.33
N PHE A 10 14.33 8.97 31.18
CA PHE A 10 13.91 7.77 31.90
C PHE A 10 14.43 7.71 33.35
N ASP A 11 15.41 8.56 33.73
CA ASP A 11 15.93 8.59 35.10
C ASP A 11 14.91 9.23 36.06
N ALA A 12 13.91 9.95 35.54
CA ALA A 12 12.80 10.49 36.32
C ALA A 12 11.76 9.43 36.77
N LEU A 13 11.83 8.19 36.26
CA LEU A 13 10.92 7.09 36.62
C LEU A 13 11.44 6.29 37.83
N VAL A 14 11.73 6.98 38.94
CA VAL A 14 11.89 6.31 40.24
C VAL A 14 10.52 6.13 40.88
N LEU A 15 10.01 4.89 40.84
CA LEU A 15 8.70 4.50 41.39
C LEU A 15 8.66 4.68 42.91
N SER A 16 7.81 5.60 43.39
CA SER A 16 7.42 5.65 44.81
C SER A 16 6.41 4.52 45.08
N ASP A 17 6.90 3.48 45.72
CA ASP A 17 6.12 2.31 46.12
C ASP A 17 5.33 2.63 47.39
N GLN A 18 4.20 3.34 47.26
CA GLN A 18 3.04 3.33 48.19
C GLN A 18 2.04 4.47 47.87
N ALA A 19 0.81 4.10 47.44
CA ALA A 19 -0.43 4.73 47.92
C ALA A 19 -1.65 3.97 47.37
N ASP A 20 -2.33 3.27 48.27
CA ASP A 20 -3.67 2.72 48.15
C ASP A 20 -4.69 3.79 48.55
N VAL A 21 -5.61 4.21 47.66
CA VAL A 21 -6.94 4.76 48.05
C VAL A 21 -7.98 4.54 46.95
N ARG A 22 -9.01 3.79 47.31
CA ARG A 22 -10.34 3.63 46.69
C ARG A 22 -11.02 4.96 46.32
N SER A 23 -11.66 5.05 45.16
CA SER A 23 -12.95 5.77 45.06
C SER A 23 -13.85 5.19 43.96
N LYS A 24 -15.13 5.02 44.33
CA LYS A 24 -16.26 4.65 43.47
C LYS A 24 -16.75 5.87 42.71
N VAL A 25 -17.05 5.74 41.42
CA VAL A 25 -18.20 6.41 40.78
C VAL A 25 -18.76 5.48 39.69
N ASP A 26 -20.06 5.26 39.76
CA ASP A 26 -20.89 4.45 38.87
C ASP A 26 -21.76 5.43 38.05
N VAL A 27 -21.60 5.48 36.73
CA VAL A 27 -22.56 6.11 35.79
C VAL A 27 -22.50 5.45 34.40
N GLY A 28 -23.59 4.76 34.04
CA GLY A 28 -24.20 4.79 32.70
C GLY A 28 -23.48 4.11 31.52
N ARG A 29 -23.72 2.80 31.32
CA ARG A 29 -23.39 2.09 30.07
C ARG A 29 -24.33 2.47 28.92
N THR A 30 -23.82 3.19 27.93
CA THR A 30 -24.30 3.14 26.54
C THR A 30 -23.18 2.58 25.67
N ALA A 31 -23.51 1.60 24.84
CA ALA A 31 -22.58 0.86 24.00
C ALA A 31 -22.17 1.71 22.79
N VAL A 32 -20.88 2.07 22.70
CA VAL A 32 -20.24 2.59 21.50
C VAL A 32 -18.81 2.06 21.40
N SER A 33 -18.56 1.31 20.33
CA SER A 33 -17.32 1.05 19.61
C SER A 33 -16.00 1.00 20.41
N GLN A 34 -15.44 -0.20 20.57
CA GLN A 34 -14.02 -0.41 20.89
C GLN A 34 -13.18 0.15 19.72
N LYS A 35 -12.71 1.38 19.87
CA LYS A 35 -11.47 1.81 19.22
C LYS A 35 -10.32 1.11 19.95
N SER A 36 -9.51 0.38 19.21
CA SER A 36 -8.19 -0.06 19.65
C SER A 36 -7.33 1.17 19.95
N ASP A 37 -7.07 1.42 21.23
CA ASP A 37 -6.16 2.48 21.68
C ASP A 37 -4.72 2.14 21.24
N PRO A 38 -3.99 3.08 20.59
CA PRO A 38 -2.60 2.90 20.25
C PRO A 38 -1.75 3.37 21.42
N LEU A 39 -1.64 2.60 22.51
CA LEU A 39 -0.63 2.86 23.55
C LEU A 39 -0.40 1.66 24.48
N PHE A 40 0.20 0.60 23.94
CA PHE A 40 0.70 -0.58 24.68
C PHE A 40 1.99 -0.31 25.48
N VAL A 41 2.16 0.89 26.07
CA VAL A 41 3.43 1.30 26.71
C VAL A 41 3.33 1.44 28.25
N SER A 42 2.15 1.34 28.87
CA SER A 42 2.06 1.53 30.33
C SER A 42 2.22 0.22 31.11
N LYS A 43 3.19 0.18 32.04
CA LYS A 43 3.46 -0.86 33.06
C LYS A 43 3.95 -2.24 32.61
N ASP A 44 3.61 -2.71 31.42
CA ASP A 44 3.87 -4.11 31.03
C ASP A 44 5.28 -4.37 30.44
N MET A 45 6.09 -3.32 30.29
CA MET A 45 7.49 -3.42 29.85
C MET A 45 8.49 -3.83 30.93
N ILE A 46 8.10 -3.82 32.21
CA ILE A 46 9.01 -4.11 33.34
C ILE A 46 9.48 -5.58 33.33
N ALA A 47 8.63 -6.51 32.91
CA ALA A 47 8.98 -7.93 32.82
C ALA A 47 9.97 -8.23 31.66
N PRO A 48 9.75 -7.73 30.43
CA PRO A 48 10.76 -7.74 29.37
C PRO A 48 12.08 -7.14 29.82
N ILE A 49 12.09 -5.92 30.39
CA ILE A 49 13.30 -5.21 30.83
C ILE A 49 14.13 -6.04 31.84
N ARG A 50 13.49 -6.76 32.77
CA ARG A 50 14.19 -7.65 33.72
C ARG A 50 14.84 -8.88 33.05
N LEU A 51 14.26 -9.37 31.96
CA LEU A 51 14.84 -10.45 31.15
C LEU A 51 16.06 -9.97 30.36
N MET A 52 16.12 -8.69 29.98
CA MET A 52 17.19 -8.09 29.15
C MET A 52 18.50 -7.78 29.89
N VAL A 53 18.54 -8.05 31.21
CA VAL A 53 19.77 -8.00 32.00
C VAL A 53 20.64 -9.25 31.78
N ARG A 54 20.08 -10.35 31.23
CA ARG A 54 20.82 -11.60 31.01
C ARG A 54 21.69 -11.53 29.73
N PRO A 55 22.99 -11.91 29.78
CA PRO A 55 23.90 -11.87 28.63
C PRO A 55 23.41 -12.66 27.40
N GLU A 56 22.77 -13.80 27.64
CA GLU A 56 22.23 -14.68 26.60
C GLU A 56 21.08 -14.00 25.85
N PHE A 57 20.25 -13.25 26.60
CA PHE A 57 19.15 -12.48 26.03
C PHE A 57 19.68 -11.30 25.22
N ARG A 58 20.71 -10.61 25.70
CA ARG A 58 21.38 -9.52 24.97
C ARG A 58 21.95 -9.99 23.63
N SER A 59 22.64 -11.13 23.60
CA SER A 59 23.20 -11.67 22.36
C SER A 59 22.10 -12.04 21.34
N ALA A 60 20.98 -12.61 21.80
CA ALA A 60 19.84 -12.91 20.93
C ALA A 60 19.18 -11.63 20.41
N ILE A 61 19.02 -10.61 21.25
CA ILE A 61 18.50 -9.29 20.87
C ILE A 61 19.43 -8.61 19.86
N THR A 62 20.75 -8.64 20.02
CA THR A 62 21.66 -7.96 19.08
C THR A 62 21.60 -8.57 17.68
N ASN A 63 21.52 -9.91 17.58
CA ASN A 63 21.33 -10.57 16.29
C ASN A 63 19.96 -10.22 15.69
N PHE A 64 18.90 -10.28 16.52
CA PHE A 64 17.55 -9.86 16.13
C PHE A 64 17.50 -8.40 15.68
N GLN A 65 18.22 -7.50 16.35
CA GLN A 65 18.25 -6.07 16.04
C GLN A 65 18.74 -5.83 14.61
N THR A 66 19.81 -6.50 14.19
CA THR A 66 20.35 -6.33 12.83
C THR A 66 19.34 -6.81 11.77
N GLU A 67 18.70 -7.96 12.01
CA GLU A 67 17.69 -8.51 11.09
C GLU A 67 16.42 -7.67 11.06
N PHE A 68 16.01 -7.16 12.22
CA PHE A 68 14.85 -6.31 12.38
C PHE A 68 15.06 -4.93 11.75
N GLU A 69 16.20 -4.30 11.98
CA GLU A 69 16.57 -3.04 11.32
C GLU A 69 16.57 -3.20 9.79
N ALA A 70 17.08 -4.33 9.29
CA ALA A 70 17.03 -4.65 7.87
C ALA A 70 15.58 -4.82 7.37
N ALA A 71 14.73 -5.56 8.09
CA ALA A 71 13.32 -5.73 7.74
C ALA A 71 12.55 -4.40 7.77
N SER A 72 12.75 -3.59 8.80
CA SER A 72 12.15 -2.25 8.93
C SER A 72 12.58 -1.35 7.78
N ALA A 73 13.86 -1.37 7.38
CA ALA A 73 14.32 -0.61 6.23
C ALA A 73 13.67 -1.07 4.92
N GLN A 74 13.45 -2.37 4.74
CA GLN A 74 12.72 -2.89 3.57
C GLN A 74 11.24 -2.51 3.59
N ILE A 75 10.59 -2.50 4.75
CA ILE A 75 9.21 -2.03 4.92
C ILE A 75 9.10 -0.54 4.54
N ASP A 76 10.06 0.30 4.95
CA ASP A 76 10.08 1.71 4.58
C ASP A 76 10.25 1.91 3.07
N ILE A 77 11.13 1.13 2.43
CA ILE A 77 11.31 1.12 0.98
C ILE A 77 10.00 0.70 0.27
N LEU A 78 9.37 -0.36 0.76
CA LEU A 78 8.10 -0.87 0.23
C LEU A 78 6.98 0.16 0.35
N ALA A 79 6.89 0.84 1.49
CA ALA A 79 5.94 1.92 1.73
C ALA A 79 6.16 3.13 0.80
N ASP A 80 7.42 3.48 0.51
CA ASP A 80 7.76 4.53 -0.45
C ASP A 80 7.30 4.18 -1.88
N TYR A 81 7.56 2.96 -2.34
CA TYR A 81 7.10 2.50 -3.65
C TYR A 81 5.58 2.45 -3.76
N LYS A 82 4.91 1.94 -2.72
CA LYS A 82 3.44 1.90 -2.66
C LYS A 82 2.85 3.30 -2.70
N LEU A 83 3.39 4.23 -1.91
CA LEU A 83 2.93 5.62 -1.93
C LEU A 83 3.07 6.27 -3.32
N ALA A 84 4.19 6.03 -4.01
CA ALA A 84 4.38 6.54 -5.37
C ALA A 84 3.37 5.92 -6.36
N HIS A 85 3.08 4.62 -6.23
CA HIS A 85 2.11 3.92 -7.06
C HIS A 85 0.68 4.45 -6.85
N ASP A 86 0.28 4.73 -5.61
CA ASP A 86 -1.03 5.30 -5.28
C ASP A 86 -1.21 6.70 -5.87
N LEU A 87 -0.18 7.54 -5.72
CA LEU A 87 -0.16 8.87 -6.32
C LEU A 87 -0.23 8.81 -7.85
N PHE A 88 0.29 7.75 -8.48
CA PHE A 88 0.11 7.54 -9.91
C PHE A 88 -1.33 7.17 -10.28
N GLN A 89 -2.02 6.33 -9.49
CA GLN A 89 -3.45 6.03 -9.71
C GLN A 89 -4.33 7.29 -9.57
N GLU A 90 -4.02 8.13 -8.58
CA GLU A 90 -4.71 9.41 -8.40
C GLU A 90 -4.41 10.36 -9.56
N LEU A 91 -3.14 10.47 -9.98
CA LEU A 91 -2.73 11.26 -11.13
C LEU A 91 -3.43 10.82 -12.42
N GLU A 92 -3.57 9.51 -12.64
CA GLU A 92 -4.26 8.95 -13.80
C GLU A 92 -5.74 9.36 -13.83
N SER A 93 -6.41 9.36 -12.68
CA SER A 93 -7.81 9.80 -12.56
C SER A 93 -7.96 11.27 -13.00
N SER A 94 -7.10 12.15 -12.50
CA SER A 94 -7.08 13.57 -12.89
C SER A 94 -6.67 13.78 -14.35
N TYR A 95 -5.72 12.99 -14.84
CA TYR A 95 -5.30 13.00 -16.24
C TYR A 95 -6.46 12.68 -17.20
N PHE A 96 -7.29 11.69 -16.88
CA PHE A 96 -8.41 11.32 -17.75
C PHE A 96 -9.47 12.43 -17.87
N LEU A 97 -9.68 13.23 -16.82
CA LEU A 97 -10.58 14.40 -16.88
C LEU A 97 -10.07 15.41 -17.94
N ILE A 98 -8.79 15.78 -17.86
CA ILE A 98 -8.15 16.69 -18.82
C ILE A 98 -8.15 16.07 -20.22
N LYS A 99 -7.80 14.78 -20.35
CA LYS A 99 -7.70 14.10 -21.64
C LYS A 99 -9.03 14.01 -22.37
N ASN A 100 -10.13 13.82 -21.64
CA ASN A 100 -11.47 13.75 -22.22
C ASN A 100 -11.90 15.11 -22.77
N ASP A 101 -11.60 16.20 -22.07
CA ASP A 101 -11.95 17.56 -22.50
C ASP A 101 -11.03 18.07 -23.61
N GLU A 102 -9.75 17.68 -23.61
CA GLU A 102 -8.81 17.97 -24.70
C GLU A 102 -9.36 17.55 -26.07
N ARG A 103 -10.11 16.44 -26.13
CA ARG A 103 -10.73 15.92 -27.37
C ARG A 103 -11.82 16.83 -27.92
N ARG A 104 -12.38 17.72 -27.09
CA ARG A 104 -13.45 18.66 -27.44
C ARG A 104 -12.91 20.03 -27.81
N LEU A 105 -11.60 20.26 -27.71
CA LEU A 105 -11.02 21.54 -28.06
C LEU A 105 -11.18 21.87 -29.56
N PRO A 106 -11.40 23.14 -29.92
CA PRO A 106 -11.23 24.34 -29.08
C PRO A 106 -12.51 24.86 -28.37
N ASP A 107 -13.51 24.02 -28.09
CA ASP A 107 -14.75 24.45 -27.42
C ASP A 107 -14.50 25.21 -26.09
N ASP A 108 -15.15 26.36 -25.88
CA ASP A 108 -14.98 27.18 -24.68
C ASP A 108 -15.31 26.41 -23.38
N ASP A 109 -16.42 25.64 -23.38
CA ASP A 109 -16.80 24.78 -22.26
C ASP A 109 -15.73 23.71 -21.93
N ALA A 110 -14.92 23.31 -22.92
CA ALA A 110 -13.82 22.38 -22.70
C ALA A 110 -12.64 23.07 -22.02
N TRP A 111 -12.30 24.30 -22.43
CA TRP A 111 -11.29 25.11 -21.76
C TRP A 111 -11.65 25.43 -20.30
N ASP A 112 -12.91 25.77 -20.02
CA ASP A 112 -13.37 26.03 -18.65
C ASP A 112 -13.23 24.79 -17.77
N SER A 113 -13.63 23.62 -18.28
CA SER A 113 -13.49 22.35 -17.55
C SER A 113 -12.02 21.96 -17.34
N ILE A 114 -11.16 22.14 -18.35
CA ILE A 114 -9.72 21.90 -18.21
C ILE A 114 -9.11 22.82 -17.16
N SER A 115 -9.45 24.11 -17.20
CA SER A 115 -8.97 25.12 -16.24
C SER A 115 -9.41 24.83 -14.80
N LEU A 116 -10.59 24.23 -14.62
CA LEU A 116 -11.09 23.80 -13.32
C LEU A 116 -10.31 22.60 -12.74
N ASN A 117 -9.87 21.67 -13.60
CA ASN A 117 -9.24 20.41 -13.19
C ASN A 117 -7.70 20.45 -13.21
N GLU A 118 -7.09 21.39 -13.94
CA GLU A 118 -5.63 21.58 -14.02
C GLU A 118 -4.93 21.74 -12.65
N PRO A 119 -5.50 22.48 -11.67
CA PRO A 119 -4.86 22.64 -10.37
C PRO A 119 -4.72 21.32 -9.60
N GLU A 120 -5.72 20.43 -9.67
CA GLU A 120 -5.69 19.13 -9.00
C GLU A 120 -4.66 18.20 -9.65
N LEU A 121 -4.61 18.18 -11.00
CA LEU A 121 -3.55 17.46 -11.73
C LEU A 121 -2.16 17.93 -11.27
N HIS A 122 -1.98 19.25 -11.13
CA HIS A 122 -0.71 19.84 -10.70
C HIS A 122 -0.36 19.51 -9.25
N ALA A 123 -1.35 19.50 -8.36
CA ALA A 123 -1.17 19.06 -6.98
C ALA A 123 -0.65 17.63 -6.94
N LYS A 124 -1.25 16.70 -7.69
CA LYS A 124 -0.84 15.29 -7.75
C LYS A 124 0.55 15.10 -8.33
N ILE A 125 0.90 15.84 -9.39
CA ILE A 125 2.27 15.85 -9.91
C ILE A 125 3.26 16.31 -8.83
N ASN A 126 2.95 17.38 -8.11
CA ASN A 126 3.84 17.92 -7.07
C ASN A 126 4.01 16.96 -5.87
N GLU A 127 2.94 16.28 -5.45
CA GLU A 127 2.98 15.24 -4.42
C GLU A 127 3.94 14.12 -4.85
N LEU A 128 3.79 13.61 -6.07
CA LEU A 128 4.63 12.55 -6.62
C LEU A 128 6.10 12.99 -6.75
N LEU A 129 6.35 14.22 -7.21
CA LEU A 129 7.70 14.80 -7.29
C LEU A 129 8.37 14.94 -5.91
N ASN A 130 7.58 15.11 -4.85
CA ASN A 130 8.11 15.15 -3.49
C ASN A 130 8.44 13.75 -2.96
N VAL A 131 7.67 12.74 -3.34
CA VAL A 131 7.93 11.34 -2.96
C VAL A 131 9.21 10.83 -3.61
N ILE A 132 9.43 11.09 -4.91
CA ILE A 132 10.64 10.61 -5.61
C ILE A 132 11.94 11.29 -5.18
N LYS A 133 11.88 12.35 -4.37
CA LYS A 133 13.07 12.95 -3.75
C LYS A 133 13.56 12.15 -2.53
N ARG A 134 12.79 11.14 -2.08
CA ARG A 134 13.20 10.27 -0.98
C ARG A 134 14.39 9.40 -1.39
N PRO A 135 15.27 9.00 -0.45
CA PRO A 135 16.48 8.22 -0.75
C PRO A 135 16.23 6.86 -1.43
N THR A 136 15.01 6.34 -1.31
CA THR A 136 14.58 5.09 -1.93
C THR A 136 14.64 5.12 -3.46
N PHE A 137 14.45 6.28 -4.07
CA PHE A 137 14.37 6.43 -5.51
C PHE A 137 15.73 6.73 -6.13
N THR A 138 15.97 6.19 -7.32
CA THR A 138 17.25 6.22 -8.02
C THR A 138 17.36 7.42 -9.00
N THR A 139 18.52 7.56 -9.64
CA THR A 139 18.70 8.54 -10.71
C THR A 139 17.77 8.29 -11.90
N ASP A 140 17.46 7.03 -12.22
CA ASP A 140 16.49 6.69 -13.27
C ASP A 140 15.09 7.21 -12.93
N ASP A 141 14.75 7.28 -11.64
CA ASP A 141 13.47 7.81 -11.19
C ASP A 141 13.39 9.34 -11.29
N THR A 142 14.54 9.98 -11.10
CA THR A 142 14.68 11.44 -11.28
C THR A 142 14.38 11.85 -12.73
N HIS A 143 14.70 11.02 -13.71
CA HIS A 143 14.47 11.34 -15.13
C HIS A 143 12.98 11.42 -15.48
N TRP A 144 12.14 10.46 -15.05
CA TRP A 144 10.70 10.58 -15.30
C TRP A 144 10.06 11.68 -14.44
N GLY A 145 10.62 11.99 -13.27
CA GLY A 145 10.27 13.17 -12.48
C GLY A 145 10.44 14.48 -13.28
N GLN A 146 11.58 14.67 -13.94
CA GLN A 146 11.80 15.84 -14.81
C GLN A 146 10.81 15.89 -15.98
N GLN A 147 10.39 14.73 -16.51
CA GLN A 147 9.36 14.67 -17.55
C GLN A 147 7.98 15.08 -17.03
N LEU A 148 7.63 14.72 -15.80
CA LEU A 148 6.40 15.19 -15.15
C LEU A 148 6.41 16.70 -14.90
N GLU A 149 7.53 17.25 -14.42
CA GLU A 149 7.70 18.71 -14.25
C GLU A 149 7.48 19.44 -15.57
N LYS A 150 8.11 18.95 -16.64
CA LYS A 150 7.92 19.50 -17.98
C LYS A 150 6.47 19.39 -18.45
N ALA A 151 5.83 18.25 -18.21
CA ALA A 151 4.45 18.04 -18.63
C ALA A 151 3.49 18.99 -17.90
N ARG A 152 3.67 19.16 -16.59
CA ARG A 152 2.95 20.14 -15.75
C ARG A 152 3.09 21.55 -16.32
N ASP A 153 4.32 21.97 -16.59
CA ASP A 153 4.58 23.33 -17.08
C ASP A 153 3.97 23.56 -18.48
N GLN A 154 3.98 22.53 -19.35
CA GLN A 154 3.32 22.59 -20.67
C GLN A 154 1.80 22.63 -20.59
N ILE A 155 1.19 21.89 -19.66
CA ILE A 155 -0.26 21.94 -19.44
C ILE A 155 -0.63 23.32 -18.91
N ARG A 156 0.10 23.85 -17.91
CA ARG A 156 -0.13 25.20 -17.38
C ARG A 156 -0.14 26.25 -18.48
N LEU A 157 0.94 26.30 -19.27
CA LEU A 157 1.08 27.29 -20.35
C LEU A 157 0.00 27.10 -21.42
N GLY A 158 -0.32 25.85 -21.77
CA GLY A 158 -1.41 25.56 -22.70
C GLY A 158 -2.77 26.08 -22.22
N VAL A 159 -3.04 26.01 -20.92
CA VAL A 159 -4.28 26.55 -20.32
C VAL A 159 -4.25 28.07 -20.23
N GLU A 160 -3.14 28.66 -19.75
CA GLU A 160 -2.99 30.12 -19.61
C GLU A 160 -3.05 30.86 -20.95
N GLU A 161 -2.49 30.27 -22.01
CA GLU A 161 -2.40 30.86 -23.35
C GLU A 161 -3.50 30.35 -24.31
N LEU A 162 -4.37 29.44 -23.87
CA LEU A 162 -5.33 28.71 -24.70
C LEU A 162 -4.66 28.02 -25.91
N ASP A 163 -3.43 27.53 -25.72
CA ASP A 163 -2.62 26.85 -26.74
C ASP A 163 -2.84 25.33 -26.70
N VAL A 164 -3.66 24.86 -27.64
CA VAL A 164 -3.98 23.44 -27.83
C VAL A 164 -2.71 22.59 -28.03
N ASN A 165 -1.69 23.09 -28.74
CA ASN A 165 -0.50 22.30 -29.03
C ASN A 165 0.35 22.08 -27.77
N GLN A 166 0.46 23.10 -26.92
CA GLN A 166 1.17 22.98 -25.64
C GLN A 166 0.46 22.03 -24.70
N LEU A 167 -0.86 22.18 -24.55
CA LEU A 167 -1.68 21.26 -23.75
C LEU A 167 -1.51 19.81 -24.23
N GLN A 168 -1.71 19.55 -25.54
CA GLN A 168 -1.56 18.22 -26.12
C GLN A 168 -0.17 17.62 -25.92
N THR A 169 0.86 18.45 -25.93
CA THR A 169 2.24 17.99 -25.68
C THR A 169 2.40 17.56 -24.23
N GLY A 170 1.92 18.35 -23.27
CA GLY A 170 1.93 17.99 -21.86
C GLY A 170 1.11 16.72 -21.57
N VAL A 171 -0.10 16.63 -22.10
CA VAL A 171 -0.97 15.44 -21.94
C VAL A 171 -0.29 14.18 -22.52
N ARG A 172 0.34 14.24 -23.70
CA ARG A 172 1.09 13.10 -24.26
C ARG A 172 2.28 12.69 -23.39
N LEU A 173 2.97 13.64 -22.75
CA LEU A 173 4.06 13.32 -21.83
C LEU A 173 3.53 12.57 -20.60
N ILE A 174 2.44 13.03 -19.99
CA ILE A 174 1.83 12.33 -18.84
C ILE A 174 1.41 10.91 -19.26
N TYR A 175 0.73 10.76 -20.40
CA TYR A 175 0.32 9.45 -20.90
C TYR A 175 1.49 8.46 -20.99
N ARG A 176 2.62 8.88 -21.56
CA ARG A 176 3.82 8.04 -21.68
C ARG A 176 4.34 7.58 -20.31
N ILE A 177 4.27 8.44 -19.30
CA ILE A 177 4.73 8.13 -17.94
C ILE A 177 3.74 7.16 -17.28
N LEU A 178 2.43 7.46 -17.34
CA LEU A 178 1.36 6.60 -16.81
C LEU A 178 1.35 5.20 -17.45
N SER A 179 1.70 5.09 -18.74
CA SER A 179 1.76 3.79 -19.43
C SER A 179 2.92 2.88 -18.98
N ARG A 180 3.87 3.37 -18.18
CA ARG A 180 5.10 2.64 -17.85
C ARG A 180 5.42 2.59 -16.36
N GLN A 181 5.33 3.71 -15.65
CA GLN A 181 5.84 3.78 -14.28
C GLN A 181 5.00 3.01 -13.26
N PRO A 182 3.65 2.95 -13.34
CA PRO A 182 2.85 2.14 -12.42
C PRO A 182 3.26 0.66 -12.41
N ALA A 183 3.38 0.03 -13.58
CA ALA A 183 3.83 -1.36 -13.68
C ALA A 183 5.25 -1.57 -13.13
N ARG A 184 6.17 -0.62 -13.38
CA ARG A 184 7.53 -0.68 -12.81
C ARG A 184 7.54 -0.56 -11.29
N LEU A 185 6.73 0.34 -10.73
CA LEU A 185 6.59 0.49 -9.28
C LEU A 185 5.98 -0.76 -8.66
N ASN A 186 4.95 -1.33 -9.28
CA ASN A 186 4.38 -2.61 -8.85
C ASN A 186 5.44 -3.73 -8.84
N ALA A 187 6.28 -3.83 -9.88
CA ALA A 187 7.39 -4.78 -9.88
C ALA A 187 8.39 -4.54 -8.72
N GLN A 188 8.66 -3.28 -8.36
CA GLN A 188 9.49 -2.95 -7.19
C GLN A 188 8.80 -3.30 -5.87
N ILE A 189 7.48 -3.10 -5.75
CA ILE A 189 6.68 -3.50 -4.59
C ILE A 189 6.80 -5.02 -4.39
N VAL A 190 6.56 -5.80 -5.44
CA VAL A 190 6.66 -7.28 -5.40
C VAL A 190 8.08 -7.72 -5.06
N ALA A 191 9.10 -7.16 -5.73
CA ALA A 191 10.48 -7.50 -5.47
C ALA A 191 10.91 -7.16 -4.04
N THR A 192 10.53 -5.99 -3.52
CA THR A 192 10.87 -5.55 -2.16
C THR A 192 10.15 -6.39 -1.12
N ALA A 193 8.87 -6.70 -1.31
CA ALA A 193 8.13 -7.59 -0.44
C ALA A 193 8.77 -8.99 -0.38
N GLY A 194 9.19 -9.54 -1.52
CA GLY A 194 9.90 -10.82 -1.56
C GLY A 194 11.28 -10.81 -0.87
N MET A 195 11.89 -9.64 -0.68
CA MET A 195 13.13 -9.49 0.09
C MET A 195 12.91 -9.39 1.60
N ILE A 196 11.69 -9.07 2.06
CA ILE A 196 11.32 -9.15 3.47
C ILE A 196 11.29 -10.64 3.81
N ARG A 197 12.41 -11.14 4.35
CA ARG A 197 12.60 -12.57 4.58
C ARG A 197 11.65 -13.03 5.69
N GLN A 198 10.59 -13.72 5.29
CA GLN A 198 9.64 -14.38 6.17
C GLN A 198 10.35 -15.24 7.22
N ASP A 199 11.35 -16.00 6.77
CA ASP A 199 12.13 -16.87 7.64
C ASP A 199 12.93 -16.10 8.68
N SER A 200 13.41 -14.87 8.41
CA SER A 200 14.25 -14.18 9.40
C SER A 200 13.43 -13.68 10.58
N ILE A 201 12.25 -13.08 10.35
CA ILE A 201 11.42 -12.58 11.45
C ILE A 201 10.93 -13.76 12.32
N GLU A 202 10.43 -14.82 11.68
CA GLU A 202 9.96 -16.02 12.38
C GLU A 202 11.11 -16.73 13.12
N ASN A 203 12.26 -16.96 12.46
CA ASN A 203 13.40 -17.61 13.10
C ASN A 203 13.95 -16.78 14.25
N ALA A 204 13.97 -15.45 14.13
CA ALA A 204 14.52 -14.59 15.15
C ALA A 204 13.60 -14.54 16.38
N VAL A 205 12.28 -14.47 16.17
CA VAL A 205 11.27 -14.61 17.23
C VAL A 205 11.37 -15.98 17.92
N ASN A 206 11.44 -17.07 17.15
CA ASN A 206 11.57 -18.42 17.68
C ASN A 206 12.90 -18.62 18.44
N THR A 207 13.98 -18.00 17.96
CA THR A 207 15.30 -18.04 18.63
C THR A 207 15.26 -17.33 19.98
N ILE A 208 14.55 -16.19 20.09
CA ILE A 208 14.36 -15.47 21.35
C ILE A 208 13.55 -16.34 22.32
N LEU A 209 12.44 -16.92 21.86
CA LEU A 209 11.59 -17.81 22.68
C LEU A 209 12.36 -19.05 23.14
N ASP A 210 13.10 -19.71 22.26
CA ASP A 210 13.95 -20.85 22.58
C ASP A 210 15.07 -20.48 23.55
N GLY A 211 15.65 -19.29 23.40
CA GLY A 211 16.66 -18.75 24.33
C GLY A 211 16.11 -18.57 25.74
N LEU A 212 14.87 -18.08 25.85
CA LEU A 212 14.17 -17.95 27.14
C LEU A 212 13.97 -19.33 27.80
N LEU A 213 13.46 -20.30 27.04
CA LEU A 213 13.25 -21.66 27.53
C LEU A 213 14.56 -22.33 27.98
N LYS A 214 15.63 -22.19 27.19
CA LYS A 214 16.97 -22.74 27.51
C LYS A 214 17.60 -22.08 28.73
N SER A 215 17.23 -20.85 29.04
CA SER A 215 17.71 -20.10 30.22
C SER A 215 17.01 -20.50 31.53
N GLY A 216 16.26 -21.62 31.52
CA GLY A 216 15.54 -22.14 32.69
C GLY A 216 14.28 -21.36 33.04
N ILE A 217 13.81 -20.49 32.15
CA ILE A 217 12.54 -19.81 32.28
C ILE A 217 11.49 -20.77 31.74
N GLU A 218 10.66 -21.29 32.63
CA GLU A 218 9.57 -22.17 32.23
C GLU A 218 8.63 -21.44 31.26
N SER A 219 8.02 -22.14 30.32
CA SER A 219 7.13 -21.53 29.31
C SER A 219 5.96 -20.75 29.94
N ASN A 220 5.53 -21.11 31.16
CA ASN A 220 4.53 -20.42 31.97
C ASN A 220 5.03 -19.08 32.57
N GLN A 221 6.33 -18.80 32.52
CA GLN A 221 6.98 -17.57 33.02
C GLN A 221 7.35 -16.60 31.88
N VAL A 222 7.26 -17.05 30.63
CA VAL A 222 7.35 -16.15 29.47
C VAL A 222 6.04 -15.33 29.41
N PRO A 223 6.10 -13.99 29.46
CA PRO A 223 4.90 -13.15 29.39
C PRO A 223 4.08 -13.51 28.15
N ASP A 224 2.78 -13.71 28.32
CA ASP A 224 1.88 -14.08 27.22
C ASP A 224 1.86 -13.00 26.13
N GLU A 225 2.11 -11.75 26.50
CA GLU A 225 2.25 -10.60 25.59
C GLU A 225 3.40 -10.79 24.60
N LEU A 226 4.52 -11.40 25.03
CA LEU A 226 5.66 -11.65 24.13
C LEU A 226 5.33 -12.75 23.12
N LYS A 227 4.62 -13.80 23.56
CA LYS A 227 4.16 -14.88 22.66
C LYS A 227 3.10 -14.37 21.68
N GLN A 228 2.21 -13.50 22.15
CA GLN A 228 1.20 -12.88 21.31
C GLN A 228 1.83 -11.96 20.27
N GLY A 229 2.74 -11.05 20.67
CA GLY A 229 3.42 -10.15 19.72
C GLY A 229 4.26 -10.90 18.68
N ALA A 230 4.90 -12.00 19.10
CA ALA A 230 5.58 -12.95 18.21
C ALA A 230 4.64 -13.54 17.14
N GLN A 231 3.47 -14.03 17.55
CA GLN A 231 2.47 -14.60 16.64
C GLN A 231 1.86 -13.55 15.72
N GLU A 232 1.60 -12.34 16.23
CA GLU A 232 1.08 -11.22 15.45
C GLU A 232 2.06 -10.81 14.34
N LEU A 233 3.37 -10.74 14.64
CA LEU A 233 4.41 -10.45 13.65
C LEU A 233 4.46 -11.48 12.51
N VAL A 234 4.40 -12.77 12.84
CA VAL A 234 4.35 -13.84 11.84
C VAL A 234 3.09 -13.72 10.98
N GLY A 235 1.93 -13.50 11.60
CA GLY A 235 0.66 -13.32 10.90
C GLY A 235 0.64 -12.08 9.99
N MET A 236 1.27 -10.98 10.41
CA MET A 236 1.41 -9.77 9.59
C MET A 236 2.25 -10.03 8.33
N ASN A 237 3.33 -10.80 8.44
CA ASN A 237 4.18 -11.12 7.30
C ASN A 237 3.47 -12.03 6.27
N GLU A 238 2.78 -13.07 6.73
CA GLU A 238 1.95 -13.92 5.85
C GLU A 238 0.87 -13.11 5.13
N ARG A 239 0.24 -12.17 5.86
CA ARG A 239 -0.76 -11.26 5.31
C ARG A 239 -0.15 -10.31 4.28
N LEU A 240 1.07 -9.81 4.51
CA LEU A 240 1.78 -8.94 3.58
C LEU A 240 2.04 -9.66 2.26
N ASN A 241 2.61 -10.85 2.33
CA ASN A 241 2.89 -11.65 1.14
C ASN A 241 1.63 -11.95 0.34
N ARG A 242 0.54 -12.34 1.02
CA ARG A 242 -0.75 -12.58 0.37
C ARG A 242 -1.28 -11.32 -0.33
N LEU A 243 -1.30 -10.18 0.36
CA LEU A 243 -1.82 -8.93 -0.19
C LEU A 243 -0.97 -8.41 -1.35
N VAL A 244 0.35 -8.58 -1.30
CA VAL A 244 1.24 -8.17 -2.41
C VAL A 244 1.00 -9.06 -3.64
N GLN A 245 0.83 -10.37 -3.47
CA GLN A 245 0.50 -11.27 -4.59
C GLN A 245 -0.88 -10.95 -5.17
N GLU A 246 -1.88 -10.72 -4.32
CA GLU A 246 -3.21 -10.34 -4.77
C GLU A 246 -3.19 -8.98 -5.50
N HIS A 247 -2.49 -7.99 -4.96
CA HIS A 247 -2.28 -6.69 -5.59
C HIS A 247 -1.63 -6.83 -6.97
N ASN A 248 -0.58 -7.64 -7.09
CA ASN A 248 0.09 -7.88 -8.36
C ASN A 248 -0.87 -8.51 -9.39
N GLY A 249 -1.64 -9.52 -9.00
CA GLY A 249 -2.63 -10.14 -9.88
C GLY A 249 -3.69 -9.15 -10.36
N TRP A 250 -4.20 -8.28 -9.47
CA TRP A 250 -5.15 -7.23 -9.85
C TRP A 250 -4.52 -6.19 -10.79
N GLN A 251 -3.27 -5.79 -10.59
CA GLN A 251 -2.55 -4.87 -11.48
C GLN A 251 -2.41 -5.47 -12.89
N GLU A 252 -2.03 -6.75 -13.01
CA GLU A 252 -1.90 -7.41 -14.31
C GLU A 252 -3.23 -7.47 -15.07
N ILE A 253 -4.32 -7.83 -14.39
CA ILE A 253 -5.68 -7.81 -14.96
C ILE A 253 -6.09 -6.40 -15.38
N ASP A 254 -5.79 -5.39 -14.55
CA ASP A 254 -6.12 -4.00 -14.82
C ASP A 254 -5.36 -3.46 -16.05
N ASP A 255 -4.10 -3.83 -16.22
CA ASP A 255 -3.28 -3.48 -17.39
C ASP A 255 -3.81 -4.13 -18.67
N GLU A 256 -4.20 -5.41 -18.63
CA GLU A 256 -4.83 -6.09 -19.77
C GLU A 256 -6.18 -5.47 -20.12
N LEU A 257 -7.01 -5.13 -19.12
CA LEU A 257 -8.27 -4.43 -19.34
C LEU A 257 -8.05 -3.06 -20.00
N ARG A 258 -7.05 -2.28 -19.54
CA ARG A 258 -6.72 -0.99 -20.17
C ARG A 258 -6.27 -1.16 -21.62
N ARG A 259 -5.47 -2.18 -21.90
CA ARG A 259 -4.99 -2.48 -23.27
C ARG A 259 -6.16 -2.77 -24.20
N VAL A 260 -7.08 -3.64 -23.77
CA VAL A 260 -8.28 -3.97 -24.53
C VAL A 260 -9.20 -2.75 -24.67
N GLU A 261 -9.42 -1.99 -23.61
CA GLU A 261 -10.24 -0.76 -23.66
C GLU A 261 -9.73 0.24 -24.70
N ALA A 262 -8.40 0.39 -24.81
CA ALA A 262 -7.78 1.30 -25.78
C ALA A 262 -8.01 0.90 -27.24
N SER A 263 -8.28 -0.37 -27.52
CA SER A 263 -8.50 -0.88 -28.88
C SER A 263 -9.96 -1.19 -29.22
N MET A 264 -10.82 -1.34 -28.22
CA MET A 264 -12.25 -1.65 -28.39
C MET A 264 -12.99 -0.62 -29.26
N ASP A 265 -12.57 0.65 -29.25
CA ASP A 265 -13.16 1.69 -30.11
C ASP A 265 -12.90 1.44 -31.61
N GLN A 266 -11.86 0.67 -31.96
CA GLN A 266 -11.41 0.42 -33.33
C GLN A 266 -11.62 -1.03 -33.77
N ASN A 267 -11.49 -1.99 -32.86
CA ASN A 267 -11.54 -3.41 -33.15
C ASN A 267 -12.05 -4.22 -31.96
N ILE A 268 -13.33 -4.58 -31.98
CA ILE A 268 -13.94 -5.38 -30.92
C ILE A 268 -13.40 -6.82 -30.87
N HIS A 269 -12.89 -7.35 -31.99
CA HIS A 269 -12.34 -8.70 -32.04
C HIS A 269 -11.08 -8.85 -31.18
N GLU A 270 -10.37 -7.77 -30.86
CA GLU A 270 -9.23 -7.86 -29.94
C GLU A 270 -9.64 -8.37 -28.56
N LEU A 271 -10.82 -7.97 -28.08
CA LEU A 271 -11.38 -8.51 -26.86
C LEU A 271 -11.67 -10.01 -27.01
N GLU A 272 -12.23 -10.47 -28.12
CA GLU A 272 -12.49 -11.92 -28.33
C GLU A 272 -11.20 -12.75 -28.23
N PHE A 273 -10.11 -12.26 -28.82
CA PHE A 273 -8.81 -12.95 -28.77
C PHE A 273 -8.19 -12.99 -27.38
N THR A 274 -8.41 -11.94 -26.57
CA THR A 274 -7.74 -11.75 -25.28
C THR A 274 -8.61 -12.18 -24.11
N TRP A 275 -9.93 -12.34 -24.33
CA TRP A 275 -10.89 -12.68 -23.31
C TRP A 275 -10.62 -14.03 -22.68
N PHE A 276 -10.19 -15.04 -23.46
CA PHE A 276 -9.86 -16.35 -22.92
C PHE A 276 -8.81 -16.25 -21.80
N ASP A 277 -7.67 -15.62 -22.08
CA ASP A 277 -6.58 -15.45 -21.11
C ASP A 277 -7.02 -14.59 -19.92
N LEU A 278 -7.69 -13.47 -20.18
CA LEU A 278 -8.19 -12.57 -19.13
C LEU A 278 -9.20 -13.25 -18.21
N SER A 279 -10.08 -14.09 -18.76
CA SER A 279 -11.08 -14.85 -17.99
C SER A 279 -10.42 -15.87 -17.07
N LEU A 280 -9.32 -16.49 -17.50
CA LEU A 280 -8.54 -17.41 -16.68
C LEU A 280 -7.84 -16.67 -15.53
N MET A 281 -7.17 -15.55 -15.83
CA MET A 281 -6.54 -14.72 -14.81
C MET A 281 -7.54 -14.25 -13.74
N LEU A 282 -8.72 -13.80 -14.16
CA LEU A 282 -9.80 -13.42 -13.25
C LEU A 282 -10.25 -14.59 -12.38
N ARG A 283 -10.47 -15.77 -12.97
CA ARG A 283 -10.95 -16.95 -12.24
C ARG A 283 -9.91 -17.44 -11.22
N ASP A 284 -8.65 -17.49 -11.61
CA ASP A 284 -7.54 -17.88 -10.73
C ASP A 284 -7.41 -16.92 -9.53
N LEU A 285 -7.62 -15.62 -9.75
CA LEU A 285 -7.55 -14.62 -8.68
C LEU A 285 -8.80 -14.62 -7.77
N ILE A 286 -9.95 -15.06 -8.29
CA ILE A 286 -11.22 -15.13 -7.55
C ILE A 286 -11.32 -16.41 -6.71
N GLU A 287 -10.79 -17.54 -7.20
CA GLU A 287 -10.94 -18.88 -6.59
C GLU A 287 -10.63 -18.92 -5.08
N PRO A 288 -9.51 -18.35 -4.59
CA PRO A 288 -9.19 -18.36 -3.16
C PRO A 288 -10.24 -17.69 -2.27
N SER A 289 -10.97 -16.72 -2.81
CA SER A 289 -12.02 -15.95 -2.13
C SER A 289 -13.43 -16.35 -2.59
N SER A 290 -13.62 -17.52 -3.18
CA SER A 290 -14.92 -18.01 -3.69
C SER A 290 -16.06 -18.03 -2.66
N HIS A 291 -15.73 -18.01 -1.37
CA HIS A 291 -16.68 -17.94 -0.26
C HIS A 291 -17.17 -16.51 0.04
N GLU A 292 -16.55 -15.48 -0.52
CA GLU A 292 -16.87 -14.08 -0.30
C GLU A 292 -17.95 -13.58 -1.28
N GLU A 293 -18.78 -12.63 -0.83
CA GLU A 293 -19.88 -12.12 -1.65
C GLU A 293 -19.39 -11.40 -2.92
N TRP A 294 -18.32 -10.60 -2.81
CA TRP A 294 -17.77 -9.87 -3.95
C TRP A 294 -17.24 -10.81 -5.04
N ALA A 295 -16.64 -11.94 -4.65
CA ALA A 295 -16.11 -12.95 -5.55
C ALA A 295 -17.24 -13.59 -6.36
N ALA A 296 -18.34 -13.97 -5.69
CA ALA A 296 -19.53 -14.50 -6.35
C ALA A 296 -20.19 -13.46 -7.29
N GLN A 297 -20.18 -12.18 -6.93
CA GLN A 297 -20.70 -11.12 -7.80
C GLN A 297 -19.82 -10.89 -9.03
N LEU A 298 -18.50 -10.87 -8.87
CA LEU A 298 -17.56 -10.70 -9.98
C LEU A 298 -17.61 -11.90 -10.93
N LEU A 299 -17.68 -13.13 -10.40
CA LEU A 299 -17.80 -14.34 -11.22
C LEU A 299 -19.03 -14.30 -12.13
N LYS A 300 -20.18 -13.83 -11.63
CA LYS A 300 -21.38 -13.62 -12.46
C LYS A 300 -21.16 -12.60 -13.58
N VAL A 301 -20.32 -11.59 -13.37
CA VAL A 301 -19.98 -10.61 -14.42
C VAL A 301 -19.05 -11.25 -15.45
N VAL A 302 -18.11 -12.11 -15.03
CA VAL A 302 -17.25 -12.89 -15.93
C VAL A 302 -18.06 -13.87 -16.76
N GLU A 303 -18.99 -14.62 -16.16
CA GLU A 303 -19.88 -15.54 -16.88
C GLU A 303 -20.79 -14.81 -17.88
N ALA A 304 -21.37 -13.67 -17.48
CA ALA A 304 -22.14 -12.84 -18.40
C ALA A 304 -21.28 -12.26 -19.54
N MET A 305 -19.97 -12.09 -19.31
CA MET A 305 -19.03 -11.66 -20.33
C MET A 305 -18.70 -12.79 -21.31
N ASP A 306 -18.51 -14.03 -20.82
CA ASP A 306 -18.34 -15.24 -21.65
C ASP A 306 -19.49 -15.38 -22.66
N GLU A 307 -20.74 -15.17 -22.20
CA GLU A 307 -21.94 -15.24 -23.05
C GLU A 307 -21.94 -14.15 -24.14
N VAL A 308 -21.69 -12.88 -23.79
CA VAL A 308 -21.81 -11.79 -24.77
C VAL A 308 -20.66 -11.74 -25.76
N VAL A 309 -19.46 -12.22 -25.38
CA VAL A 309 -18.31 -12.33 -26.28
C VAL A 309 -18.60 -13.38 -27.36
N ALA A 310 -19.37 -14.44 -27.05
CA ALA A 310 -19.79 -15.44 -28.04
C ALA A 310 -20.91 -14.96 -28.99
N GLU A 311 -21.68 -13.94 -28.61
CA GLU A 311 -22.82 -13.41 -29.38
C GLU A 311 -22.45 -12.31 -30.40
N ASP A 312 -21.20 -11.82 -30.41
CA ASP A 312 -20.67 -10.73 -31.28
C ASP A 312 -21.60 -9.49 -31.36
N THR A 313 -22.19 -9.10 -30.23
CA THR A 313 -23.05 -7.90 -30.17
C THR A 313 -22.30 -6.74 -29.53
N ALA A 314 -21.71 -5.87 -30.35
CA ALA A 314 -20.80 -4.82 -29.89
C ALA A 314 -21.33 -3.93 -28.77
N VAL A 315 -22.62 -3.59 -28.79
CA VAL A 315 -23.24 -2.77 -27.73
C VAL A 315 -23.33 -3.53 -26.40
N LYS A 316 -23.69 -4.81 -26.43
CA LYS A 316 -23.78 -5.64 -25.22
C LYS A 316 -22.39 -5.89 -24.63
N VAL A 317 -21.43 -6.22 -25.49
CA VAL A 317 -20.02 -6.43 -25.11
C VAL A 317 -19.45 -5.19 -24.43
N ASN A 318 -19.58 -4.01 -25.05
CA ASN A 318 -19.12 -2.74 -24.44
C ASN A 318 -19.74 -2.48 -23.07
N ARG A 319 -21.06 -2.72 -22.93
CA ARG A 319 -21.76 -2.52 -21.66
C ARG A 319 -21.25 -3.48 -20.58
N GLN A 320 -21.06 -4.76 -20.90
CA GLN A 320 -20.56 -5.74 -19.92
C GLN A 320 -19.09 -5.51 -19.60
N PHE A 321 -18.27 -5.17 -20.58
CA PHE A 321 -16.88 -4.82 -20.38
C PHE A 321 -16.71 -3.66 -19.40
N ARG A 322 -17.47 -2.56 -19.56
CA ARG A 322 -17.45 -1.43 -18.61
C ARG A 322 -17.87 -1.83 -17.20
N ARG A 323 -18.84 -2.75 -17.09
CA ARG A 323 -19.27 -3.29 -15.79
C ARG A 323 -18.15 -4.11 -15.14
N LEU A 324 -17.49 -4.99 -15.91
CA LEU A 324 -16.33 -5.75 -15.46
C LEU A 324 -15.21 -4.81 -15.02
N ARG A 325 -14.81 -3.85 -15.86
CA ARG A 325 -13.80 -2.82 -15.57
C ARG A 325 -14.08 -2.09 -14.26
N SER A 326 -15.34 -1.72 -14.04
CA SER A 326 -15.78 -1.05 -12.81
C SER A 326 -15.68 -1.95 -11.58
N PHE A 327 -16.01 -3.24 -11.69
CA PHE A 327 -15.88 -4.19 -10.57
C PHE A 327 -14.41 -4.47 -10.23
N VAL A 328 -13.60 -4.76 -11.25
CA VAL A 328 -12.15 -4.99 -11.09
C VAL A 328 -11.48 -3.78 -10.48
N GLY A 329 -11.75 -2.57 -11.00
CA GLY A 329 -11.18 -1.34 -10.44
C GLY A 329 -11.57 -1.08 -8.98
N ARG A 330 -12.80 -1.44 -8.58
CA ARG A 330 -13.21 -1.35 -7.15
C ARG A 330 -12.48 -2.35 -6.27
N ARG A 331 -12.37 -3.62 -6.71
CA ARG A 331 -11.68 -4.65 -5.94
C ARG A 331 -10.19 -4.35 -5.83
N PHE A 332 -9.56 -3.95 -6.93
CA PHE A 332 -8.16 -3.56 -6.94
C PHE A 332 -7.89 -2.43 -5.94
N ARG A 333 -8.70 -1.36 -5.96
CA ARG A 333 -8.61 -0.26 -4.98
C ARG A 333 -8.77 -0.74 -3.54
N GLN A 334 -9.62 -1.73 -3.28
CA GLN A 334 -9.78 -2.26 -1.93
C GLN A 334 -8.49 -2.97 -1.46
N VAL A 335 -7.94 -3.86 -2.28
CA VAL A 335 -6.67 -4.56 -1.97
C VAL A 335 -5.52 -3.57 -1.79
N ASP A 336 -5.50 -2.53 -2.63
CA ASP A 336 -4.55 -1.43 -2.57
C ASP A 336 -4.57 -0.70 -1.21
N LEU A 337 -5.76 -0.38 -0.71
CA LEU A 337 -5.97 0.23 0.62
C LEU A 337 -5.62 -0.71 1.77
N GLU A 338 -5.95 -2.00 1.64
CA GLU A 338 -5.61 -3.02 2.64
C GLU A 338 -4.09 -3.20 2.76
N LEU A 339 -3.37 -3.22 1.64
CA LEU A 339 -1.91 -3.28 1.61
C LEU A 339 -1.30 -2.02 2.24
N LEU A 340 -1.80 -0.83 1.90
CA LEU A 340 -1.32 0.42 2.49
C LEU A 340 -1.53 0.45 4.02
N SER A 341 -2.69 -0.01 4.50
CA SER A 341 -2.97 -0.10 5.93
C SER A 341 -1.98 -1.02 6.64
N LEU A 342 -1.74 -2.21 6.06
CA LEU A 342 -0.81 -3.18 6.66
C LEU A 342 0.63 -2.65 6.72
N LEU A 343 1.08 -1.92 5.69
CA LEU A 343 2.40 -1.29 5.70
C LEU A 343 2.53 -0.26 6.83
N ARG A 344 1.49 0.53 7.09
CA ARG A 344 1.48 1.46 8.23
C ARG A 344 1.55 0.73 9.57
N ASP A 345 0.81 -0.36 9.72
CA ASP A 345 0.84 -1.18 10.93
C ASP A 345 2.24 -1.76 11.17
N LEU A 346 2.87 -2.30 10.11
CA LEU A 346 4.24 -2.81 10.16
C LEU A 346 5.27 -1.72 10.50
N GLN A 347 5.12 -0.50 9.97
CA GLN A 347 5.98 0.63 10.32
C GLN A 347 5.85 1.01 11.80
N MET A 348 4.63 1.05 12.36
CA MET A 348 4.42 1.35 13.78
C MET A 348 5.06 0.29 14.69
N VAL A 349 5.01 -0.98 14.29
CA VAL A 349 5.72 -2.06 15.01
C VAL A 349 7.24 -1.87 14.91
N GLY A 350 7.73 -1.52 13.72
CA GLY A 350 9.08 -0.99 13.44
C GLY A 350 9.56 0.01 14.48
N GLU A 351 8.84 1.13 14.58
CA GLU A 351 9.17 2.24 15.47
C GLU A 351 9.12 1.86 16.95
N SER A 352 8.14 1.05 17.34
CA SER A 352 7.99 0.59 18.72
C SER A 352 9.20 -0.23 19.15
N LEU A 353 9.64 -1.17 18.31
CA LEU A 353 10.79 -2.02 18.59
C LEU A 353 12.12 -1.25 18.58
N ASP A 354 12.32 -0.29 17.67
CA ASP A 354 13.50 0.59 17.69
C ASP A 354 13.60 1.40 19.01
N LEU A 355 12.47 1.90 19.53
CA LEU A 355 12.43 2.56 20.84
C LEU A 355 12.83 1.61 21.98
N LEU A 356 12.37 0.35 21.94
CA LEU A 356 12.78 -0.65 22.93
C LEU A 356 14.27 -0.90 22.87
N LEU A 357 14.82 -1.12 21.68
CA LEU A 357 16.24 -1.42 21.50
C LEU A 357 17.15 -0.27 21.97
N ARG A 358 16.75 0.98 21.71
CA ARG A 358 17.49 2.17 22.20
C ARG A 358 17.42 2.34 23.71
N SER A 359 16.36 1.89 24.37
CA SER A 359 16.29 1.96 25.84
C SER A 359 17.25 0.98 26.53
N LEU A 360 17.89 0.09 25.78
CA LEU A 360 18.77 -0.98 26.28
C LEU A 360 20.26 -0.75 26.06
N GLY A 361 20.61 0.21 25.20
CA GLY A 361 21.99 0.63 24.93
C GLY A 361 22.27 1.96 25.60
#